data_AF-A0A496T2X5-F1
#
_entry.id   AF-A0A496T2X5-F1
#
_cell.length_a   1.000
_cell.length_b   1.000
_cell.length_c   1.000
_cell.angle_alpha   90.00
_cell.angle_beta   90.00
_cell.angle_gamma   90.00
#
_symmetry.space_group_name_H-M   'P 1'
#
loop_
_entity.id
_entity.type
_entity.pdbx_description
1 polymer ?
#
loop_
_entity_poly.entity_id
_entity_poly.type
_entity_poly.pdbx_seq_one_letter_code
_entity_poly.pdbx_strand_id
1 'polypeptide(L)'
;GDLVAANIIDTVIVDMASLILSVAKKLGFHEETPLVVACSGSVFNQKDVLFPKLSAQVATVYPNVSISQPRFEPVVGAAIMALEKIGIQPTEDVLDNLSRFNK
;
A
#
# COMPACT_ATOMS: atom_id res chain seq x y z
N GLY A 1 13.18 23.04 7.67
CA GLY A 1 11.91 22.65 7.03
C GLY A 1 10.85 23.67 7.37
N ASP A 2 9.86 23.84 6.50
CA ASP A 2 8.71 24.71 6.73
C ASP A 2 7.75 24.03 7.74
N LEU A 3 7.45 24.70 8.85
CA LEU A 3 6.59 24.18 9.92
C LEU A 3 5.12 24.07 9.50
N VAL A 4 4.62 24.98 8.65
CA VAL A 4 3.25 24.93 8.14
C VAL A 4 3.09 23.71 7.25
N ALA A 5 4.04 23.48 6.35
CA ALA A 5 4.05 22.30 5.50
C ALA A 5 4.13 21.01 6.32
N ALA A 6 4.98 20.96 7.34
CA ALA A 6 5.09 19.80 8.23
C ALA A 6 3.75 19.47 8.92
N ASN A 7 3.06 20.48 9.45
CA ASN A 7 1.75 20.29 10.09
C ASN A 7 0.68 19.78 9.11
N ILE A 8 0.70 20.24 7.86
CA ILE A 8 -0.21 19.73 6.81
C ILE A 8 0.05 18.24 6.59
N ILE A 9 1.32 17.83 6.45
CA ILE A 9 1.68 16.41 6.29
C ILE A 9 1.24 15.59 7.50
N ASP A 10 1.48 16.06 8.71
CA ASP A 10 1.10 15.32 9.92
C ASP A 10 -0.43 15.15 10.01
N THR A 11 -1.21 16.15 9.59
CA THR A 11 -2.68 16.04 9.51
C THR A 11 -3.11 14.97 8.50
N VAL A 12 -2.52 14.98 7.30
CA VAL A 12 -2.83 13.98 6.25
C VAL A 12 -2.48 12.57 6.70
N ILE A 13 -1.38 12.40 7.44
CA ILE A 13 -0.96 11.11 7.98
C ILE A 13 -2.01 10.57 8.97
N VAL A 14 -2.56 11.43 9.83
CA VAL A 14 -3.65 11.06 10.76
C VAL A 14 -4.89 10.59 10.00
N ASP A 15 -5.30 11.32 8.97
CA ASP A 15 -6.48 10.96 8.17
C ASP A 15 -6.27 9.64 7.43
N MET A 16 -5.09 9.44 6.82
CA MET A 16 -4.72 8.19 6.14
C MET A 16 -4.71 7.00 7.10
N ALA A 17 -4.11 7.15 8.29
CA ALA A 17 -4.09 6.09 9.28
C ALA A 17 -5.51 5.71 9.72
N SER A 18 -6.38 6.70 9.96
CA SER A 18 -7.79 6.46 10.31
C SER A 18 -8.52 5.63 9.26
N LEU A 19 -8.29 5.91 7.96
CA LEU A 19 -8.86 5.13 6.86
C LEU A 19 -8.36 3.67 6.88
N ILE A 20 -7.05 3.46 7.03
CA ILE A 20 -6.44 2.13 7.08
C ILE A 20 -7.02 1.32 8.24
N LEU A 21 -7.01 1.89 9.46
CA LEU A 21 -7.51 1.24 10.67
C LEU A 21 -8.99 0.86 10.54
N SER A 22 -9.79 1.76 9.97
CA SER A 22 -11.22 1.53 9.76
C SER A 22 -11.49 0.39 8.78
N VAL A 23 -10.72 0.33 7.67
CA VAL A 23 -10.85 -0.72 6.67
C VAL A 23 -10.36 -2.06 7.23
N ALA A 24 -9.20 -2.09 7.88
CA ALA A 24 -8.66 -3.31 8.50
C ALA A 24 -9.66 -3.91 9.50
N LYS A 25 -10.24 -3.08 10.37
CA LYS A 25 -11.29 -3.48 11.31
C LYS A 25 -12.53 -4.03 10.59
N LYS A 26 -12.99 -3.34 9.54
CA LYS A 26 -14.17 -3.76 8.77
C LYS A 26 -13.95 -5.09 8.05
N LEU A 27 -12.72 -5.37 7.62
CA LEU A 27 -12.32 -6.63 6.99
C LEU A 27 -12.03 -7.75 7.99
N GLY A 28 -12.11 -7.48 9.31
CA GLY A 28 -11.89 -8.48 10.35
C GLY A 28 -10.43 -8.83 10.60
N PHE A 29 -9.50 -7.93 10.27
CA PHE A 29 -8.09 -8.11 10.64
C PHE A 29 -7.94 -8.01 12.16
N HIS A 30 -7.19 -8.94 12.73
CA HIS A 30 -6.79 -8.87 14.14
C HIS A 30 -5.47 -8.10 14.27
N GLU A 31 -5.19 -7.57 15.45
CA GLU A 31 -4.01 -6.74 15.72
C GLU A 31 -2.69 -7.48 15.38
N GLU A 32 -2.65 -8.78 15.63
CA GLU A 32 -1.50 -9.65 15.32
C GLU A 32 -1.40 -10.06 13.85
N THR A 33 -2.47 -9.89 13.06
CA THR A 33 -2.48 -10.26 11.64
C THR A 33 -1.52 -9.35 10.87
N PRO A 34 -0.58 -9.91 10.08
CA PRO A 34 0.25 -9.10 9.20
C PRO A 34 -0.61 -8.24 8.27
N LEU A 35 -0.46 -6.92 8.37
CA LEU A 35 -1.23 -5.97 7.59
C LEU A 35 -0.35 -5.37 6.50
N VAL A 36 -0.61 -5.69 5.23
CA VAL A 36 0.12 -5.12 4.09
C VAL A 36 -0.74 -4.04 3.45
N VAL A 37 -0.26 -2.81 3.45
CA VAL A 37 -0.92 -1.65 2.83
C VAL A 37 -0.11 -1.23 1.60
N ALA A 38 -0.68 -1.46 0.42
CA ALA A 38 -0.09 -1.04 -0.85
C ALA A 38 -0.59 0.37 -1.23
N CYS A 39 0.30 1.36 -1.21
CA CYS A 39 0.00 2.75 -1.52
C CYS A 39 0.29 3.06 -3.00
N SER A 40 -0.74 3.47 -3.75
CA SER A 40 -0.63 3.86 -5.16
C SER A 40 -1.07 5.31 -5.37
N GLY A 41 -0.40 6.02 -6.29
CA GLY A 41 -0.63 7.44 -6.58
C GLY A 41 0.62 8.31 -6.37
N SER A 42 0.68 9.45 -7.06
CA SER A 42 1.87 10.31 -7.12
C SER A 42 2.30 10.91 -5.78
N VAL A 43 1.36 11.10 -4.84
CA VAL A 43 1.65 11.56 -3.47
C VAL A 43 2.55 10.58 -2.72
N PHE A 44 2.58 9.31 -3.11
CA PHE A 44 3.43 8.30 -2.47
C PHE A 44 4.82 8.20 -3.11
N ASN A 45 5.14 9.06 -4.09
CA ASN A 45 6.51 9.21 -4.57
C ASN A 45 7.42 9.79 -3.46
N GLN A 46 6.84 10.50 -2.49
CA GLN A 46 7.49 11.01 -1.28
C GLN A 46 7.55 9.95 -0.15
N LYS A 47 7.70 8.68 -0.51
CA LYS A 47 7.68 7.53 0.41
C LYS A 47 8.64 7.66 1.59
N ASP A 48 9.80 8.26 1.40
CA ASP A 48 10.81 8.43 2.46
C ASP A 48 10.32 9.33 3.59
N VAL A 49 9.36 10.22 3.32
CA VAL A 49 8.73 11.08 4.32
C VAL A 49 7.43 10.47 4.84
N LEU A 50 6.58 9.96 3.94
CA LEU A 50 5.23 9.53 4.30
C LEU A 50 5.19 8.15 4.96
N PHE A 51 5.92 7.16 4.42
CA PHE A 51 5.77 5.77 4.85
C PHE A 51 6.24 5.55 6.29
N PRO A 52 7.36 6.12 6.77
CA PRO A 52 7.74 5.97 8.17
C PRO A 52 6.71 6.55 9.14
N LYS A 53 6.17 7.74 8.84
CA LYS A 53 5.17 8.40 9.68
C LYS A 53 3.85 7.63 9.72
N LEU A 54 3.37 7.20 8.55
CA LEU A 54 2.13 6.44 8.43
C LEU A 54 2.25 5.06 9.07
N SER A 55 3.38 4.37 8.87
CA SER A 55 3.66 3.07 9.46
C SER A 55 3.69 3.17 10.99
N ALA A 56 4.41 4.16 11.54
CA ALA A 56 4.46 4.39 12.97
C ALA A 56 3.06 4.62 13.58
N GLN A 57 2.19 5.36 12.87
CA GLN A 57 0.84 5.61 13.37
C GLN A 57 -0.05 4.36 13.33
N VAL A 58 -0.02 3.59 12.24
CA VAL A 58 -0.83 2.36 12.12
C VAL A 58 -0.31 1.26 13.05
N ALA A 59 1.00 1.21 13.28
CA ALA A 59 1.66 0.24 14.16
C ALA A 59 1.21 0.33 15.62
N THR A 60 0.59 1.46 16.03
CA THR A 60 0.00 1.59 17.37
C THR A 60 -1.17 0.64 17.61
N VAL A 61 -1.81 0.13 16.54
CA VAL A 61 -2.94 -0.81 16.59
C VAL A 61 -2.60 -2.13 15.89
N TYR A 62 -1.84 -2.09 14.79
CA TYR A 62 -1.40 -3.28 14.05
C TYR A 62 0.14 -3.33 14.01
N PRO A 63 0.81 -3.90 15.03
CA PRO A 63 2.27 -3.89 15.14
C PRO A 63 3.01 -4.49 13.94
N ASN A 64 2.35 -5.42 13.23
CA ASN A 64 2.89 -6.13 12.08
C ASN A 64 2.50 -5.47 10.74
N VAL A 65 2.33 -4.14 10.71
CA VAL A 65 2.01 -3.40 9.49
C VAL A 65 3.23 -3.20 8.59
N SER A 66 3.04 -3.36 7.28
CA SER A 66 3.99 -3.00 6.25
C SER A 66 3.33 -2.07 5.23
N ILE A 67 3.96 -0.93 4.96
CA ILE A 67 3.51 0.03 3.95
C ILE A 67 4.49 -0.03 2.77
N SER A 68 3.98 -0.29 1.58
CA SER A 68 4.79 -0.50 0.38
C SER A 68 4.15 0.11 -0.87
N GLN A 69 4.94 0.23 -1.94
CA GLN A 69 4.41 0.53 -3.27
C GLN A 69 4.07 -0.80 -3.97
N PRO A 70 3.01 -0.84 -4.80
CA PRO A 70 2.73 -1.99 -5.64
C PRO A 70 3.93 -2.36 -6.53
N ARG A 71 4.15 -3.66 -6.72
CA ARG A 71 5.17 -4.17 -7.66
C ARG A 71 4.88 -3.77 -9.11
N PHE A 72 3.61 -3.61 -9.44
CA PHE A 72 3.16 -3.31 -10.79
C PHE A 72 2.15 -2.17 -10.80
N GLU A 73 2.12 -1.43 -11.91
CA GLU A 73 1.04 -0.50 -12.21
C GLU A 73 -0.33 -1.19 -12.24
N PRO A 74 -1.43 -0.50 -11.87
CA PRO A 74 -2.77 -1.09 -11.83
C PRO A 74 -3.21 -1.77 -13.14
N VAL A 75 -2.71 -1.30 -14.30
CA VAL A 75 -3.01 -1.90 -15.61
C VAL A 75 -2.55 -3.35 -15.71
N VAL A 76 -1.43 -3.72 -15.09
CA VAL A 76 -0.94 -5.10 -15.06
C VAL A 76 -1.83 -5.96 -14.18
N GLY A 77 -2.27 -5.42 -13.03
CA GLY A 77 -3.25 -6.09 -12.17
C GLY A 77 -4.54 -6.42 -12.92
N ALA A 78 -5.05 -5.49 -13.73
CA ALA A 78 -6.23 -5.73 -14.56
C ALA A 78 -6.03 -6.88 -15.57
N ALA A 79 -4.84 -6.98 -16.19
CA ALA A 79 -4.51 -8.08 -17.09
C ALA A 79 -4.42 -9.43 -16.35
N ILE A 80 -3.80 -9.46 -15.17
CA ILE A 80 -3.75 -10.65 -14.29
C ILE A 80 -5.17 -11.12 -13.95
N MET A 81 -6.04 -10.22 -13.50
CA MET A 81 -7.43 -10.55 -13.17
C MET A 81 -8.21 -11.10 -14.38
N ALA A 82 -7.92 -10.62 -15.60
CA ALA A 82 -8.53 -11.15 -16.82
C ALA A 82 -8.07 -12.59 -17.14
N LEU A 83 -6.79 -12.90 -16.92
CA LEU A 83 -6.26 -14.26 -17.06
C LEU A 83 -6.88 -15.21 -16.04
N GLU A 84 -6.98 -14.80 -14.78
CA GLU A 84 -7.60 -15.61 -13.72
C GLU A 84 -9.06 -15.94 -14.05
N LYS A 85 -9.80 -14.98 -14.63
CA LYS A 85 -11.21 -15.15 -15.01
C LYS A 85 -11.42 -16.20 -16.11
N ILE A 86 -10.42 -16.47 -16.95
CA ILE A 86 -10.44 -17.54 -17.95
C ILE A 86 -9.75 -18.83 -17.48
N GLY A 87 -9.45 -18.92 -16.18
CA GLY A 87 -8.85 -20.10 -15.55
C GLY A 87 -7.33 -20.20 -15.70
N ILE A 88 -6.66 -19.13 -16.12
CA ILE A 88 -5.20 -19.09 -16.25
C ILE A 88 -4.62 -18.41 -15.02
N GLN A 89 -3.85 -19.15 -14.23
CA GLN A 89 -3.10 -18.63 -13.09
C GLN A 89 -1.68 -18.24 -13.57
N PRO A 90 -1.28 -16.96 -13.52
CA PRO A 90 0.07 -16.56 -13.90
C PRO A 90 1.10 -17.21 -12.97
N THR A 91 2.14 -17.78 -13.55
CA THR A 91 3.29 -18.27 -12.77
C THR A 91 4.17 -17.10 -12.36
N GLU A 92 5.03 -17.30 -11.35
CA GLU A 92 6.03 -16.30 -10.97
C GLU A 92 6.94 -15.92 -12.16
N ASP A 93 7.30 -16.87 -13.03
CA ASP A 93 8.05 -16.58 -14.26
C ASP A 93 7.31 -15.59 -15.18
N VAL A 94 5.97 -15.70 -15.27
CA VAL A 94 5.15 -14.77 -16.05
C VAL A 94 5.14 -13.40 -15.38
N LEU A 95 4.98 -13.32 -14.06
CA LEU A 95 5.02 -12.07 -13.29
C LEU A 95 6.39 -11.39 -13.40
N ASP A 96 7.47 -12.17 -13.31
CA ASP A 96 8.85 -11.71 -13.50
C ASP A 96 9.06 -11.16 -14.90
N ASN A 97 8.55 -11.83 -15.94
CA ASN A 97 8.62 -11.33 -17.30
C ASN A 97 7.84 -10.03 -17.49
N LEU A 98 6.65 -9.90 -16.91
CA LEU A 98 5.87 -8.65 -16.93
C LEU A 98 6.60 -7.50 -16.24
N SER A 99 7.38 -7.79 -15.19
CA SER A 99 8.16 -6.77 -14.48
C SER A 99 9.30 -6.17 -15.32
N ARG A 100 9.77 -6.87 -16.36
CA ARG A 100 10.86 -6.41 -17.23
C ARG A 100 10.44 -5.33 -18.23
N PHE A 101 9.14 -5.24 -18.54
CA PHE A 101 8.58 -4.29 -19.51
C PHE A 101 8.03 -3.01 -18.85
N ASN A 102 7.97 -2.97 -17.52
CA ASN A 102 7.25 -1.95 -16.74
C ASN A 102 8.17 -0.88 -16.13
N LYS A 103 9.26 -0.52 -16.81
CA LYS A 103 10.14 0.59 -16.40
C LYS A 103 9.63 1.93 -16.91
#